data_AF-A0A1J4X7B9-F1
#
_entry.id   AF-A0A1J4X7B9-F1
#
_cell.length_a   1.000
_cell.length_b   1.000
_cell.length_c   1.000
_cell.angle_alpha   90.00
_cell.angle_beta   90.00
_cell.angle_gamma   90.00
#
_symmetry.space_group_name_H-M   'P 1'
#
loop_
_entity.id
_entity.type
_entity.pdbx_description
1 polymer ?
#
loop_
_entity_poly.entity_id
_entity_poly.type
_entity_poly.pdbx_seq_one_letter_code
_entity_poly.pdbx_strand_id
1 'polypeptide(L)'
;MVAPVPPEKNDHDAFVKRRRREDGQTPDIESSRTLTGPEAIERESNKMHTLLTQLRGQPHVRRRVYELFQDEAAGLQREVKGATEHNTQFVLAENMRSLNHRIEDLLAP
;
A
#
# COMPACT_ATOMS: atom_id res chain seq x y z
N MET A 1 22.41 53.22 26.31
CA MET A 1 21.40 52.41 27.03
C MET A 1 20.60 51.66 25.97
N VAL A 2 20.75 50.33 25.87
CA VAL A 2 20.00 49.47 24.94
C VAL A 2 19.33 48.40 25.78
N ALA A 3 18.00 48.34 25.74
CA ALA A 3 17.21 47.38 26.50
C ALA A 3 17.35 45.96 25.92
N PRO A 4 17.41 44.90 26.74
CA PRO A 4 17.43 43.53 26.23
C PRO A 4 16.05 43.14 25.70
N VAL A 5 16.03 42.62 24.47
CA VAL A 5 14.84 41.99 23.86
C VAL A 5 14.56 40.68 24.60
N PRO A 6 13.34 40.41 25.08
CA PRO A 6 13.02 39.17 25.77
C PRO A 6 13.09 37.98 24.80
N PRO A 7 13.50 36.77 25.26
CA PRO A 7 13.52 35.60 24.40
C PRO A 7 12.08 35.27 24.00
N GLU A 8 11.80 35.30 22.69
CA GLU A 8 10.56 34.77 22.13
C GLU A 8 10.39 33.34 22.63
N LYS A 9 9.34 33.14 23.44
CA LYS A 9 8.92 31.80 23.85
C LYS A 9 8.56 31.06 22.58
N ASN A 10 9.38 30.09 22.24
CA ASN A 10 9.19 29.23 21.08
C ASN A 10 7.96 28.34 21.36
N ASP A 11 6.76 28.86 21.08
CA ASP A 11 5.44 28.23 21.24
C ASP A 11 5.22 27.04 20.28
N HIS A 12 6.29 26.48 19.73
CA HIS A 12 6.24 25.31 18.86
C HIS A 12 5.71 24.08 19.64
N ASP A 13 6.10 23.94 20.91
CA ASP A 13 5.68 22.82 21.76
C ASP A 13 4.18 22.87 22.09
N ALA A 14 3.64 24.07 22.27
CA ALA A 14 2.21 24.31 22.54
C ALA A 14 1.34 24.14 21.29
N PHE A 15 1.88 24.42 20.10
CA PHE A 15 1.21 24.15 18.83
C PHE A 15 1.14 22.65 18.54
N VAL A 16 2.24 21.92 18.73
CA VAL A 16 2.30 20.45 18.54
C VAL A 16 1.38 19.72 19.52
N LYS A 17 1.31 20.15 20.79
CA LYS A 17 0.42 19.54 21.79
C LYS A 17 -1.06 19.81 21.55
N ARG A 18 -1.44 20.95 20.96
CA ARG A 18 -2.84 21.24 20.59
C ARG A 18 -3.31 20.40 19.42
N ARG A 19 -2.49 20.25 18.37
CA ARG A 19 -2.82 19.41 17.21
C ARG A 19 -3.09 17.95 17.61
N ARG A 20 -2.30 17.43 18.56
CA ARG A 20 -2.48 16.07 19.11
C ARG A 20 -3.80 15.84 19.87
N ARG A 21 -4.50 16.90 20.31
CA ARG A 21 -5.77 16.75 21.04
C ARG A 21 -7.02 16.99 20.19
N GLU A 22 -6.90 17.61 19.02
CA GLU A 22 -8.03 17.83 18.10
C GLU A 22 -8.14 16.77 17.00
N ASP A 23 -7.07 16.03 16.68
CA ASP A 23 -7.12 14.86 15.80
C ASP A 23 -7.63 13.58 16.52
N GLY A 24 -8.52 13.76 17.52
CA GLY A 24 -9.19 12.70 18.27
C GLY A 24 -10.31 12.01 17.50
N GLN A 25 -10.22 11.92 16.17
CA GLN A 25 -11.12 11.12 15.34
C GLN A 25 -10.47 10.73 14.01
N THR A 26 -9.35 10.02 14.07
CA THR A 26 -8.93 9.17 12.96
C THR A 26 -9.65 7.83 13.06
N PRO A 27 -10.47 7.42 12.08
CA PRO A 27 -10.95 6.05 12.03
C PRO A 27 -9.74 5.12 11.84
N ASP A 28 -9.62 4.11 12.71
CA ASP A 28 -8.90 2.86 12.45
C ASP A 28 -7.42 2.96 12.02
N ILE A 29 -6.58 3.69 12.77
CA ILE A 29 -5.11 3.56 12.67
C ILE A 29 -4.60 2.59 13.75
N GLU A 30 -5.30 1.47 13.96
CA GLU A 30 -4.80 0.36 14.79
C GLU A 30 -4.03 -0.69 13.97
N SER A 31 -3.70 -0.39 12.70
CA SER A 31 -2.99 -1.30 11.80
C SER A 31 -1.70 -0.72 11.18
N SER A 32 -1.04 0.24 11.86
CA SER A 32 0.30 0.70 11.46
C SER A 32 1.42 -0.22 11.94
N ARG A 33 1.26 -1.54 11.80
CA ARG A 33 2.41 -2.45 11.73
C ARG A 33 2.96 -2.32 10.31
N THR A 34 4.16 -1.79 10.15
CA THR A 34 4.90 -1.87 8.89
C THR A 34 5.00 -3.34 8.51
N LEU A 35 4.19 -3.77 7.54
CA LEU A 35 4.24 -5.12 6.97
C LEU A 35 5.68 -5.39 6.53
N THR A 36 6.23 -6.52 6.97
CA THR A 36 7.52 -7.00 6.46
C THR A 36 7.38 -7.40 4.99
N GLY A 37 8.48 -7.42 4.23
CA GLY A 37 8.49 -7.82 2.82
C GLY A 37 7.72 -9.13 2.54
N PRO A 38 7.90 -10.20 3.33
CA PRO A 38 7.13 -11.44 3.20
C PRO A 38 5.63 -11.27 3.46
N GLU A 39 5.25 -10.53 4.51
CA GLU A 39 3.82 -10.31 4.83
C GLU A 39 3.12 -9.45 3.77
N ALA A 40 3.83 -8.47 3.21
CA ALA A 40 3.33 -7.63 2.12
C ALA A 40 3.11 -8.47 0.85
N ILE A 41 4.07 -9.35 0.50
CA ILE A 41 3.92 -10.30 -0.60
C ILE A 41 2.72 -11.22 -0.39
N GLU A 42 2.57 -11.80 0.80
CA GLU A 42 1.47 -12.72 1.10
C GLU A 42 0.12 -12.02 0.97
N ARG A 43 0.00 -10.82 1.54
CA ARG A 43 -1.20 -9.99 1.43
C ARG A 43 -1.56 -9.69 -0.03
N GLU A 44 -0.60 -9.19 -0.81
CA GLU A 44 -0.85 -8.82 -2.19
C GLU A 44 -1.08 -10.06 -3.08
N SER A 45 -0.47 -11.21 -2.75
CA SER A 45 -0.71 -12.49 -3.44
C SER A 45 -2.14 -12.97 -3.25
N ASN A 46 -2.62 -12.96 -2.02
CA ASN A 46 -3.99 -13.38 -1.69
C ASN A 46 -5.02 -12.46 -2.35
N LYS A 47 -4.75 -11.15 -2.34
CA LYS A 47 -5.59 -10.16 -3.03
C LYS A 47 -5.61 -10.40 -4.54
N MET A 48 -4.45 -10.60 -5.15
CA MET A 48 -4.32 -10.87 -6.58
C MET A 48 -5.08 -12.12 -7.03
N HIS A 49 -4.99 -13.20 -6.26
CA HIS A 49 -5.73 -14.43 -6.54
C HIS A 49 -7.25 -14.20 -6.53
N THR A 50 -7.73 -13.44 -5.55
CA THR A 50 -9.14 -13.06 -5.42
C THR A 50 -9.59 -12.22 -6.62
N LEU A 51 -8.82 -11.20 -6.98
CA LEU A 51 -9.12 -10.28 -8.08
C LEU A 51 -9.12 -10.99 -9.44
N LEU A 52 -8.15 -11.87 -9.72
CA LEU A 52 -8.13 -12.68 -10.95
C LEU A 52 -9.36 -13.59 -11.05
N THR A 53 -9.79 -14.16 -9.93
CA THR A 53 -11.00 -15.00 -9.90
C THR A 53 -12.25 -14.20 -10.23
N GLN A 54 -12.36 -12.98 -9.70
CA GLN A 54 -13.45 -12.05 -10.03
C GLN A 54 -13.39 -11.62 -11.50
N LEU A 55 -12.19 -11.30 -12.01
CA LEU A 55 -11.98 -10.85 -13.38
C LEU A 55 -12.38 -11.93 -14.39
N ARG A 56 -12.13 -13.21 -14.07
CA ARG A 56 -12.57 -14.35 -14.89
C ARG A 56 -14.09 -14.41 -15.08
N GLY A 57 -14.85 -13.90 -14.10
CA GLY A 57 -16.31 -13.89 -14.11
C GLY A 57 -16.93 -12.69 -14.82
N GLN A 58 -16.13 -11.70 -15.26
CA GLN A 58 -16.66 -10.48 -15.85
C GLN A 58 -16.97 -10.64 -17.35
N PRO A 59 -18.22 -10.41 -17.79
CA PRO A 59 -18.61 -10.60 -19.19
C PRO A 59 -18.05 -9.53 -20.14
N HIS A 60 -17.72 -8.34 -19.63
CA HIS A 60 -17.16 -7.23 -20.43
C HIS A 60 -15.64 -7.31 -20.61
N VAL A 61 -14.97 -8.13 -19.81
CA VAL A 61 -13.52 -8.30 -19.89
C VAL A 61 -13.20 -9.34 -20.96
N ARG A 62 -12.45 -8.92 -21.99
CA ARG A 62 -12.01 -9.84 -23.04
C ARG A 62 -11.13 -10.93 -22.43
N ARG A 63 -11.36 -12.19 -22.77
CA ARG A 63 -10.56 -13.35 -22.32
C ARG A 63 -9.05 -13.12 -22.44
N ARG A 64 -8.59 -12.53 -23.54
CA ARG A 64 -7.17 -12.21 -23.76
C ARG A 64 -6.60 -11.24 -22.70
N VAL A 65 -7.41 -10.30 -22.22
CA VAL A 65 -7.00 -9.37 -21.15
C VAL A 65 -6.82 -10.14 -19.85
N TYR A 66 -7.76 -11.01 -19.49
CA TYR A 66 -7.62 -11.90 -18.33
C TYR A 66 -6.35 -12.77 -18.40
N GLU A 67 -6.08 -13.39 -19.55
CA GLU A 67 -4.89 -14.23 -19.77
C GLU A 67 -3.59 -13.42 -19.58
N LEU A 68 -3.53 -12.16 -20.03
CA LEU A 68 -2.37 -11.28 -19.79
C LEU A 68 -2.14 -11.02 -18.29
N PHE A 69 -3.19 -10.71 -17.53
CA PHE A 69 -3.06 -10.49 -16.08
C PHE A 69 -2.67 -11.78 -15.35
N GLN A 70 -3.15 -12.93 -15.83
CA GLN A 70 -2.79 -14.24 -15.28
C GLN A 70 -1.31 -14.56 -15.52
N ASP A 71 -0.79 -14.30 -16.72
CA ASP A 71 0.62 -14.50 -17.06
C ASP A 71 1.54 -13.56 -16.25
N GLU A 72 1.15 -12.30 -16.11
CA GLU A 72 1.88 -11.30 -15.31
C GLU A 72 1.93 -11.69 -13.83
N ALA A 73 0.79 -12.12 -13.27
CA ALA A 73 0.71 -12.64 -11.91
C ALA A 73 1.59 -13.89 -11.69
N ALA A 74 1.62 -14.80 -12.66
CA ALA A 74 2.48 -15.98 -12.63
C ALA A 74 3.97 -15.63 -12.75
N GLY A 75 4.30 -14.55 -13.46
CA GLY A 75 5.64 -13.95 -13.49
C GLY A 75 6.07 -13.50 -12.09
N LEU A 76 5.29 -12.60 -11.48
CA LEU A 76 5.58 -12.04 -10.15
C LEU A 76 5.68 -13.13 -9.07
N GLN A 77 4.82 -14.15 -9.11
CA GLN A 77 4.88 -15.30 -8.21
C GLN A 77 6.18 -16.11 -8.32
N ARG A 78 6.77 -16.21 -9.52
CA ARG A 78 8.06 -16.88 -9.72
C ARG A 78 9.20 -16.04 -9.16
N GLU A 79 9.16 -14.73 -9.34
CA GLU A 79 10.15 -13.79 -8.81
C GLU A 79 10.14 -13.78 -7.28
N VAL A 80 8.96 -13.79 -6.66
CA VAL A 80 8.78 -13.92 -5.19
C VAL A 80 9.47 -15.16 -4.65
N LYS A 81 9.32 -16.32 -5.32
CA LYS A 81 9.97 -17.58 -4.89
C LYS A 81 11.49 -17.51 -4.94
N GLY A 82 12.05 -16.66 -5.80
CA GLY A 82 13.49 -16.43 -5.91
C GLY A 82 14.03 -15.32 -5.00
N ALA A 83 13.16 -14.50 -4.41
CA ALA A 83 13.55 -13.33 -3.64
C ALA A 83 13.75 -13.65 -2.14
N THR A 84 15.00 -13.60 -1.69
CA THR A 84 15.38 -13.76 -0.27
C THR A 84 15.67 -12.43 0.43
N GLU A 85 15.97 -11.38 -0.34
CA GLU A 85 16.27 -10.05 0.18
C GLU A 85 15.00 -9.26 0.48
N HIS A 86 14.95 -8.64 1.66
CA HIS A 86 13.78 -7.89 2.13
C HIS A 86 13.42 -6.70 1.21
N ASN A 87 14.41 -6.02 0.65
CA ASN A 87 14.18 -4.91 -0.29
C ASN A 87 13.55 -5.40 -1.60
N THR A 88 14.07 -6.50 -2.15
CA THR A 88 13.50 -7.15 -3.34
C THR A 88 12.09 -7.63 -3.09
N GLN A 89 11.83 -8.21 -1.92
CA GLN A 89 10.49 -8.63 -1.53
C GLN A 89 9.50 -7.47 -1.44
N PHE A 90 9.94 -6.32 -0.90
CA PHE A 90 9.12 -5.12 -0.84
C PHE A 90 8.80 -4.56 -2.23
N VAL A 91 9.78 -4.49 -3.12
CA VAL A 91 9.58 -4.07 -4.52
C VAL A 91 8.61 -5.01 -5.24
N LEU A 92 8.74 -6.32 -5.03
CA LEU A 92 7.81 -7.29 -5.59
C LEU A 92 6.39 -7.12 -5.04
N ALA A 93 6.23 -6.87 -3.74
CA ALA A 93 4.93 -6.57 -3.16
C ALA A 93 4.29 -5.32 -3.79
N GLU A 94 5.06 -4.26 -4.02
CA GLU A 94 4.56 -3.04 -4.70
C GLU A 94 4.18 -3.30 -6.17
N ASN A 95 4.94 -4.13 -6.89
CA ASN A 95 4.58 -4.55 -8.24
C ASN A 95 3.26 -5.35 -8.25
N MET A 96 3.08 -6.25 -7.30
CA MET A 96 1.85 -7.02 -7.14
C MET A 96 0.67 -6.11 -6.78
N ARG A 97 0.89 -5.11 -5.93
CA ARG A 97 -0.11 -4.09 -5.60
C ARG A 97 -0.52 -3.27 -6.83
N SER A 98 0.44 -2.87 -7.67
CA SER A 98 0.16 -2.18 -8.93
C SER A 98 -0.70 -3.03 -9.88
N LEU A 99 -0.39 -4.33 -9.97
CA LEU A 99 -1.20 -5.28 -10.74
C LEU A 99 -2.62 -5.40 -10.19
N ASN A 100 -2.75 -5.49 -8.86
CA ASN A 100 -4.04 -5.52 -8.18
C ASN A 100 -4.90 -4.29 -8.52
N HIS A 101 -4.32 -3.09 -8.48
CA HIS A 101 -5.03 -1.87 -8.85
C HIS A 101 -5.49 -1.88 -10.31
N ARG A 102 -4.65 -2.33 -11.24
CA ARG A 102 -5.05 -2.47 -12.66
C ARG A 102 -6.19 -3.47 -12.87
N ILE A 103 -6.25 -4.55 -12.08
CA ILE A 103 -7.36 -5.50 -12.14
C ILE A 103 -8.63 -4.87 -11.54
N GLU A 104 -8.51 -4.14 -10.43
CA GLU A 104 -9.62 -3.40 -9.80
C GLU A 104 -10.25 -2.40 -10.79
N ASP A 105 -9.44 -1.67 -11.56
CA ASP A 105 -9.91 -0.73 -12.58
C ASP A 105 -10.74 -1.41 -13.68
N LEU A 106 -10.45 -2.68 -13.99
CA LEU A 106 -11.20 -3.47 -14.97
C LEU A 106 -12.47 -4.11 -14.39
N LEU A 107 -12.50 -4.31 -13.08
CA LEU A 107 -13.68 -4.77 -12.34
C LEU A 107 -14.65 -3.62 -12.06
N ALA A 108 -14.17 -2.37 -12.08
CA ALA A 108 -15.03 -1.20 -11.96
C ALA A 108 -16.03 -1.14 -13.15
N PRO A 109 -17.32 -0.89 -12.89
CA PRO A 109 -18.38 -0.89 -13.89
C PRO A 109 -18.32 0.28 -14.88
#